data_AF-A0A8H6MYV2-F1
#
_entry.id   AF-A0A8H6MYV2-F1
#
_cell.length_a   1.000
_cell.length_b   1.000
_cell.length_c   1.000
_cell.angle_alpha   90.00
_cell.angle_beta   90.00
_cell.angle_gamma   90.00
#
_symmetry.space_group_name_H-M   'P 1'
#
loop_
_entity.id
_entity.type
_entity.pdbx_description
1 polymer ?
#
loop_
_entity_poly.entity_id
_entity_poly.type
_entity_poly.pdbx_seq_one_letter_code
_entity_poly.pdbx_strand_id
1 'polypeptide(L)'
;MQLSSVLVLLASSTSVIADLHKYASCTSRFQPINNPNTCPKKRDTSDNDVLNLARSRIMGRAYGDNAAATRKACAAYRNRNTGNKQWDKCPDCTVGWRHTPDPNYCVIACNSNGQHIGGDEWLYYCKQAGADDADAY
;
A
#
# COMPACT_ATOMS: atom_id res chain seq x y z
N MET A 1 -22.42 36.99 42.80
CA MET A 1 -22.74 36.88 41.36
C MET A 1 -21.74 35.96 40.71
N GLN A 2 -22.28 34.88 40.13
CA GLN A 2 -21.78 33.92 39.14
C GLN A 2 -20.29 33.50 39.10
N LEU A 3 -20.15 32.19 39.32
CA LEU A 3 -19.12 31.26 38.87
C LEU A 3 -18.80 31.42 37.38
N SER A 4 -17.53 31.30 36.98
CA SER A 4 -17.18 30.91 35.62
C SER A 4 -15.94 30.02 35.60
N SER A 5 -16.22 28.73 35.67
CA SER A 5 -15.31 27.63 35.40
C SER A 5 -15.15 27.49 33.88
N VAL A 6 -14.03 27.95 33.32
CA VAL A 6 -13.66 27.59 31.95
C VAL A 6 -12.81 26.32 32.02
N LEU A 7 -13.50 25.18 32.08
CA LEU A 7 -12.89 23.87 31.94
C LEU A 7 -12.64 23.62 30.45
N VAL A 8 -11.43 23.92 29.96
CA VAL A 8 -11.00 23.53 28.61
C VAL A 8 -10.73 22.03 28.62
N LEU A 9 -11.77 21.25 28.31
CA LEU A 9 -11.65 19.82 28.02
C LEU A 9 -10.95 19.66 26.66
N LEU A 10 -9.62 19.56 26.68
CA LEU A 10 -8.87 18.95 25.59
C LEU A 10 -9.25 17.48 25.55
N ALA A 11 -10.28 17.14 24.77
CA ALA A 11 -10.55 15.77 24.40
C ALA A 11 -9.39 15.29 23.53
N SER A 12 -8.35 14.74 24.17
CA SER A 12 -7.41 13.86 23.49
C SER A 12 -8.22 12.64 23.07
N SER A 13 -8.75 12.69 21.85
CA SER A 13 -9.32 11.52 21.20
C SER A 13 -8.23 10.46 21.17
N THR A 14 -8.34 9.48 22.07
CA THR A 14 -7.64 8.22 21.95
C THR A 14 -8.27 7.51 20.76
N SER A 15 -7.89 7.97 19.57
CA SER A 15 -8.18 7.28 18.34
C SER A 15 -7.46 5.95 18.46
N VAL A 16 -8.21 4.85 18.45
CA VAL A 16 -7.65 3.55 18.04
C VAL A 16 -6.93 3.82 16.72
N ILE A 17 -5.61 3.87 16.75
CA ILE A 17 -4.80 4.21 15.60
C ILE A 17 -4.89 2.96 14.73
N ALA A 18 -5.83 2.94 13.79
CA ALA A 18 -5.70 2.06 12.64
C ALA A 18 -4.32 2.39 12.03
N ASP A 19 -3.49 1.37 11.81
CA ASP A 19 -2.17 1.57 11.24
C ASP A 19 -2.36 2.04 9.79
N LEU A 20 -2.29 3.36 9.62
CA LEU A 20 -2.66 4.08 8.42
C LEU A 20 -1.42 4.37 7.60
N HIS A 21 -1.47 3.97 6.34
CA HIS A 21 -0.33 3.98 5.45
C HIS A 21 -0.58 4.89 4.27
N LYS A 22 0.51 5.41 3.71
CA LYS A 22 0.45 6.22 2.48
C LYS A 22 0.43 5.34 1.25
N TYR A 23 1.01 4.14 1.36
CA TYR A 23 1.19 3.25 0.24
C TYR A 23 0.80 1.85 0.64
N ALA A 24 0.18 1.13 -0.28
CA ALA A 24 -0.06 -0.30 -0.08
C ALA A 24 -0.10 -1.06 -1.40
N SER A 25 0.40 -2.29 -1.39
CA SER A 25 0.46 -3.20 -2.53
C SER A 25 -0.02 -4.58 -2.14
N CYS A 26 -0.59 -5.31 -3.08
CA CYS A 26 -0.97 -6.71 -2.89
C CYS A 26 0.16 -7.62 -3.36
N THR A 27 0.41 -8.70 -2.64
CA THR A 27 1.45 -9.68 -2.96
C THR A 27 0.88 -11.10 -3.03
N SER A 28 1.54 -12.02 -3.71
CA SER A 28 1.05 -13.39 -3.91
C SER A 28 2.18 -14.40 -3.85
N ARG A 29 1.87 -15.58 -3.31
CA ARG A 29 2.81 -16.69 -3.15
C ARG A 29 3.02 -17.30 -4.53
N PHE A 30 4.23 -17.12 -5.07
CA PHE A 30 4.62 -17.67 -6.36
C PHE A 30 3.87 -17.10 -7.57
N GLN A 31 4.20 -15.86 -7.96
CA GLN A 31 4.05 -15.45 -9.35
C GLN A 31 5.44 -15.40 -10.01
N PRO A 32 5.66 -16.09 -11.15
CA PRO A 32 6.82 -15.76 -11.96
C PRO A 32 6.79 -14.26 -12.23
N ILE A 33 7.96 -13.63 -12.20
CA ILE A 33 8.13 -12.23 -12.62
C ILE A 33 7.91 -12.09 -14.14
N ASN A 34 6.72 -12.41 -14.62
CA ASN A 34 6.21 -11.91 -15.90
C ASN A 34 5.46 -10.58 -15.65
N ASN A 35 5.97 -9.77 -14.73
CA ASN A 35 5.59 -8.38 -14.56
C ASN A 35 6.40 -7.57 -15.60
N PRO A 36 5.83 -7.14 -16.75
CA PRO A 36 6.52 -6.32 -17.78
C PRO A 36 6.77 -4.88 -17.32
N ASN A 37 7.09 -4.76 -16.05
CA ASN A 37 6.75 -3.67 -15.18
C ASN A 37 7.94 -3.58 -14.20
N THR A 38 9.14 -3.69 -14.78
CA THR A 38 10.35 -3.14 -14.19
C THR A 38 10.05 -1.67 -13.92
N CYS A 39 10.49 -1.17 -12.76
CA CYS A 39 10.55 0.27 -12.53
C CYS A 39 11.14 0.91 -13.80
N PRO A 40 10.61 2.03 -14.33
CA PRO A 40 11.23 2.68 -15.47
C PRO A 40 12.65 3.07 -15.08
N LYS A 41 13.61 2.16 -15.33
CA LYS A 41 15.02 2.43 -15.25
C LYS A 41 15.27 3.49 -16.32
N LYS A 42 16.03 4.54 -15.98
CA LYS A 42 16.78 5.22 -17.04
C LYS A 42 17.52 4.12 -17.79
N ARG A 43 17.33 4.12 -19.11
CA ARG A 43 17.60 2.98 -19.98
C ARG A 43 19.10 2.76 -20.11
N ASP A 44 19.68 2.00 -19.20
CA ASP A 44 21.10 1.67 -19.21
C ASP A 44 21.21 0.18 -19.54
N THR A 45 21.10 -0.14 -20.82
CA THR A 45 21.24 -1.50 -21.35
C THR A 45 22.66 -2.03 -21.08
N SER A 46 22.80 -2.94 -20.12
CA SER A 46 23.90 -3.92 -20.15
C SER A 46 23.37 -5.27 -19.70
N ASP A 47 23.71 -6.31 -20.45
CA ASP A 47 23.22 -7.69 -20.34
C ASP A 47 23.52 -8.38 -18.98
N ASN A 48 24.11 -7.67 -18.03
CA ASN A 48 24.30 -8.10 -16.64
C ASN A 48 23.03 -7.97 -15.77
N ASP A 49 21.99 -7.28 -16.25
CA ASP A 49 20.75 -7.06 -15.50
C ASP A 49 19.92 -8.35 -15.31
N VAL A 50 19.99 -9.29 -16.25
CA VAL A 50 19.27 -10.58 -16.15
C VAL A 50 19.91 -11.48 -15.07
N LEU A 51 21.23 -11.38 -14.88
CA LEU A 51 21.98 -12.12 -13.86
C LEU A 51 21.78 -11.53 -12.45
N ASN A 52 21.64 -10.21 -12.35
CA ASN A 52 21.31 -9.53 -11.09
C ASN A 52 19.85 -9.77 -10.66
N LEU A 53 18.92 -9.90 -11.61
CA LEU A 53 17.53 -10.33 -11.38
C LEU A 53 17.45 -11.78 -10.87
N ALA A 54 18.40 -12.63 -11.26
CA ALA A 54 18.52 -13.99 -10.72
C ALA A 54 19.15 -14.03 -9.32
N ARG A 55 20.05 -13.10 -8.96
CA ARG A 55 20.63 -13.00 -7.61
C ARG A 55 19.66 -12.51 -6.54
N SER A 56 18.62 -11.75 -6.91
CA SER A 56 17.51 -11.42 -6.01
C SER A 56 16.69 -12.65 -5.57
N ARG A 57 16.83 -13.80 -6.25
CA ARG A 57 16.10 -15.04 -5.94
C ARG A 57 16.66 -15.84 -4.76
N ILE A 58 17.76 -15.40 -4.15
CA ILE A 58 18.38 -16.08 -3.00
C ILE A 58 18.02 -15.40 -1.66
N MET A 59 17.43 -14.20 -1.69
CA MET A 59 17.13 -13.42 -0.49
C MET A 59 15.61 -13.29 -0.25
N GLY A 60 15.00 -14.35 0.28
CA GLY A 60 14.07 -14.23 1.42
C GLY A 60 12.66 -13.64 1.26
N ARG A 61 12.11 -13.36 0.07
CA ARG A 61 10.68 -13.00 -0.07
C ARG A 61 9.90 -14.08 -0.83
N ALA A 62 9.09 -14.86 -0.11
CA ALA A 62 8.23 -15.91 -0.69
C ALA A 62 6.99 -15.37 -1.42
N TYR A 63 6.78 -14.04 -1.38
CA TYR A 63 5.67 -13.32 -1.99
C TYR A 63 6.20 -12.30 -3.01
N GLY A 64 5.61 -12.28 -4.21
CA GLY A 64 5.90 -11.31 -5.27
C GLY A 64 4.72 -10.36 -5.52
N ASP A 65 4.98 -9.20 -6.12
CA ASP A 65 3.96 -8.20 -6.40
C ASP A 65 2.83 -8.71 -7.29
N ASN A 66 1.59 -8.40 -6.92
CA ASN A 66 0.40 -8.67 -7.73
C ASN A 66 -0.25 -7.35 -8.16
N ALA A 67 0.23 -6.81 -9.28
CA ALA A 67 -0.22 -5.53 -9.84
C ALA A 67 -1.70 -5.52 -10.26
N ALA A 68 -2.24 -6.68 -10.65
CA ALA A 68 -3.64 -6.81 -11.03
C ALA A 68 -4.54 -6.76 -9.79
N ALA A 69 -4.18 -7.51 -8.74
CA ALA A 69 -4.87 -7.46 -7.46
C ALA A 69 -4.78 -6.05 -6.84
N THR A 70 -3.61 -5.42 -6.88
CA THR A 70 -3.42 -4.06 -6.35
C THR A 70 -4.32 -3.04 -7.03
N ARG A 71 -4.44 -3.10 -8.37
CA ARG A 71 -5.36 -2.21 -9.12
C ARG A 71 -6.81 -2.39 -8.70
N LYS A 72 -7.26 -3.64 -8.57
CA LYS A 72 -8.62 -3.96 -8.14
C LYS A 72 -8.88 -3.54 -6.70
N ALA A 73 -7.96 -3.86 -5.80
CA ALA A 73 -8.02 -3.49 -4.39
C ALA A 73 -8.06 -1.98 -4.22
N CYS A 74 -7.19 -1.23 -4.92
CA CYS A 74 -7.18 0.23 -4.87
C CYS A 74 -8.48 0.86 -5.39
N ALA A 75 -9.05 0.31 -6.46
CA ALA A 75 -10.34 0.77 -6.96
C ALA A 75 -11.48 0.52 -5.96
N ALA A 76 -11.50 -0.64 -5.30
CA ALA A 76 -12.46 -0.96 -4.26
C ALA A 76 -12.29 -0.06 -3.03
N TYR A 77 -11.05 0.14 -2.57
CA TYR A 77 -10.72 0.98 -1.42
C TYR A 77 -11.07 2.46 -1.67
N ARG A 78 -10.83 2.96 -2.89
CA ARG A 78 -11.23 4.33 -3.29
C ARG A 78 -12.74 4.53 -3.27
N ASN A 79 -13.51 3.52 -3.66
CA ASN A 79 -14.96 3.59 -3.71
C ASN A 79 -15.62 3.28 -2.35
N ARG A 80 -14.82 3.06 -1.31
CA ARG A 80 -15.31 2.75 0.02
C ARG A 80 -15.94 3.97 0.68
N ASN A 81 -17.04 3.71 1.39
CA ASN A 81 -17.71 4.70 2.23
C ASN A 81 -18.42 3.97 3.39
N THR A 82 -17.66 3.60 4.44
CA THR A 82 -18.19 2.81 5.58
C THR A 82 -18.56 3.66 6.81
N GLY A 83 -18.34 4.99 6.74
CA GLY A 83 -18.51 5.88 7.88
C GLY A 83 -17.94 7.27 7.61
N ASN A 84 -17.54 7.97 8.66
CA ASN A 84 -17.06 9.36 8.59
C ASN A 84 -15.63 9.55 9.14
N LYS A 85 -14.94 8.48 9.52
CA LYS A 85 -13.56 8.53 9.99
C LYS A 85 -12.60 8.62 8.81
N GLN A 86 -11.34 8.97 9.08
CA GLN A 86 -10.32 9.12 8.06
C GLN A 86 -10.15 7.85 7.22
N TRP A 87 -10.08 6.67 7.84
CA TRP A 87 -9.94 5.38 7.15
C TRP A 87 -11.25 4.84 6.53
N ASP A 88 -12.40 5.48 6.76
CA ASP A 88 -13.69 5.05 6.17
C ASP A 88 -13.82 5.44 4.69
N LYS A 89 -12.97 6.36 4.23
CA LYS A 89 -12.99 6.93 2.88
C LYS A 89 -11.56 7.12 2.40
N CYS A 90 -11.32 6.91 1.12
CA CYS A 90 -10.03 7.26 0.51
C CYS A 90 -10.24 8.14 -0.73
N PRO A 91 -10.55 9.44 -0.54
CA PRO A 91 -10.83 10.35 -1.65
C PRO A 91 -9.58 10.64 -2.51
N ASP A 92 -8.39 10.40 -1.98
CA ASP A 92 -7.10 10.63 -2.64
C ASP A 92 -6.40 9.35 -3.12
N CYS A 93 -7.07 8.19 -2.98
CA CYS A 93 -6.51 6.91 -3.42
C CYS A 93 -6.26 6.88 -4.93
N THR A 94 -5.01 6.64 -5.32
CA THR A 94 -4.60 6.54 -6.73
C THR A 94 -3.62 5.39 -6.95
N VAL A 95 -3.76 4.68 -8.06
CA VAL A 95 -2.78 3.64 -8.45
C VAL A 95 -1.55 4.32 -9.05
N GLY A 96 -0.37 3.91 -8.61
CA GLY A 96 0.89 4.45 -9.11
C GLY A 96 2.08 3.54 -8.87
N TRP A 97 3.20 3.89 -9.49
CA TRP A 97 4.48 3.24 -9.25
C TRP A 97 5.09 3.72 -7.95
N ARG A 98 5.62 2.79 -7.15
CA ARG A 98 6.27 3.13 -5.90
C ARG A 98 7.54 2.32 -5.69
N HIS A 99 8.61 3.01 -5.31
CA HIS A 99 9.83 2.35 -4.82
C HIS A 99 9.53 1.68 -3.49
N THR A 100 9.96 0.43 -3.34
CA THR A 100 9.99 -0.22 -2.04
C THR A 100 11.13 0.34 -1.19
N PRO A 101 11.27 -0.07 0.08
CA PRO A 101 12.48 0.22 0.85
C PRO A 101 13.78 -0.23 0.15
N ASP A 102 13.71 -1.22 -0.75
CA ASP A 102 14.78 -1.48 -1.72
C ASP A 102 14.65 -0.48 -2.90
N PRO A 103 15.62 0.43 -3.08
CA PRO A 103 15.55 1.46 -4.11
C PRO A 103 15.59 0.89 -5.53
N ASN A 104 16.07 -0.35 -5.71
CA ASN A 104 16.15 -1.02 -7.01
C ASN A 104 14.86 -1.75 -7.39
N TYR A 105 13.88 -1.80 -6.49
CA TYR A 105 12.63 -2.51 -6.68
C TYR A 105 11.43 -1.57 -6.56
N CYS A 106 10.53 -1.65 -7.55
CA CYS A 106 9.32 -0.84 -7.60
C CYS A 106 8.12 -1.73 -7.82
N VAL A 107 7.02 -1.36 -7.18
CA VAL A 107 5.76 -2.08 -7.21
C VAL A 107 4.66 -1.16 -7.73
N ILE A 108 3.59 -1.76 -8.24
CA ILE A 108 2.33 -1.03 -8.38
C ILE A 108 1.72 -0.97 -6.99
N ALA A 109 1.45 0.24 -6.50
CA ALA A 109 0.85 0.52 -5.21
C ALA A 109 -0.39 1.39 -5.35
N CYS A 110 -1.28 1.31 -4.35
CA CYS A 110 -2.28 2.32 -4.07
C CYS A 110 -1.65 3.41 -3.20
N ASN A 111 -1.80 4.67 -3.59
CA ASN A 111 -1.19 5.83 -2.94
C ASN A 111 -2.30 6.69 -2.32
N SER A 112 -2.09 7.14 -1.09
CA SER A 112 -2.94 8.07 -0.35
C SER A 112 -2.05 9.02 0.45
N ASN A 113 -1.99 10.28 0.04
CA ASN A 113 -1.22 11.30 0.76
C ASN A 113 -1.79 11.57 2.16
N GLY A 114 -3.11 11.46 2.29
CA GLY A 114 -3.85 11.62 3.52
C GLY A 114 -3.79 10.42 4.47
N GLN A 115 -2.97 9.40 4.19
CA GLN A 115 -2.85 8.20 5.05
C GLN A 115 -4.23 7.58 5.33
N HIS A 116 -4.96 7.25 4.27
CA HIS A 116 -6.31 6.68 4.40
C HIS A 116 -6.31 5.14 4.37
N ILE A 117 -5.16 4.48 4.16
CA ILE A 117 -5.08 3.04 3.89
C ILE A 117 -4.76 2.27 5.19
N GLY A 118 -5.74 1.54 5.73
CA GLY A 118 -5.56 0.63 6.87
C GLY A 118 -4.98 -0.73 6.46
N GLY A 119 -4.00 -1.25 7.20
CA GLY A 119 -3.27 -2.47 6.84
C GLY A 119 -4.11 -3.75 6.79
N ASP A 120 -4.95 -3.99 7.80
CA ASP A 120 -5.83 -5.17 7.90
C ASP A 120 -6.96 -5.14 6.84
N GLU A 121 -7.54 -3.96 6.63
CA GLU A 121 -8.58 -3.74 5.62
C GLU A 121 -8.02 -3.84 4.20
N TRP A 122 -6.81 -3.33 3.97
CA TRP A 122 -6.14 -3.47 2.68
C TRP A 122 -5.90 -4.94 2.34
N LEU A 123 -5.45 -5.74 3.30
CA LEU A 123 -5.28 -7.19 3.14
C LEU A 123 -6.60 -7.87 2.72
N TYR A 124 -7.72 -7.47 3.32
CA TYR A 124 -9.05 -7.99 2.92
C TYR A 124 -9.33 -7.75 1.44
N TYR A 125 -9.11 -6.53 0.94
CA TYR A 125 -9.31 -6.21 -0.48
C TYR A 125 -8.32 -6.92 -1.40
N CYS A 126 -7.07 -7.09 -0.98
CA CYS A 126 -6.10 -7.88 -1.73
C CYS A 126 -6.55 -9.34 -1.89
N LYS A 127 -7.03 -9.97 -0.82
CA LYS A 127 -7.59 -11.33 -0.88
C LYS A 127 -8.81 -11.42 -1.77
N GLN A 128 -9.73 -10.46 -1.67
CA GLN A 128 -10.89 -10.39 -2.56
C GLN A 128 -10.49 -10.21 -4.04
N ALA A 129 -9.38 -9.53 -4.29
CA ALA A 129 -8.83 -9.33 -5.62
C ALA A 129 -8.00 -10.52 -6.16
N GLY A 130 -7.81 -11.58 -5.36
CA GLY A 130 -7.09 -12.79 -5.72
C GLY A 130 -5.60 -12.79 -5.39
N ALA A 131 -5.16 -11.94 -4.46
CA ALA A 131 -3.82 -11.97 -3.89
C ALA A 131 -3.80 -12.73 -2.56
N ASP A 132 -2.64 -13.27 -2.18
CA ASP A 132 -2.51 -14.04 -0.95
C ASP A 132 -2.20 -13.17 0.28
N ASP A 133 -1.49 -12.06 0.05
CA ASP A 133 -0.96 -11.20 1.10
C ASP A 133 -0.91 -9.73 0.66
N ALA A 134 -0.50 -8.84 1.56
CA ALA A 134 -0.42 -7.42 1.31
C ALA A 134 0.68 -6.74 2.13
N ASP A 135 1.31 -5.73 1.53
CA ASP A 135 2.30 -4.87 2.16
C ASP A 135 1.74 -3.44 2.23
N ALA A 136 1.91 -2.77 3.38
CA ALA A 136 1.55 -1.36 3.57
C ALA A 136 2.73 -0.62 4.22
N TYR A 137 3.01 0.62 3.78
CA TYR A 137 4.19 1.41 4.16
C TYR A 137 4.03 2.92 3.94
#